data_AF-A0A7S3XEF9-F1
#
_entry.id   AF-A0A7S3XEF9-F1
#
_cell.length_a   1.000
_cell.length_b   1.000
_cell.length_c   1.000
_cell.angle_alpha   90.00
_cell.angle_beta   90.00
_cell.angle_gamma   90.00
#
_symmetry.space_group_name_H-M   'P 1'
#
loop_
_entity.id
_entity.type
_entity.pdbx_description
1 polymer ?
#
loop_
_entity_poly.entity_id
_entity_poly.type
_entity_poly.pdbx_seq_one_letter_code
_entity_poly.pdbx_strand_id
1 'polypeptide(L)'
;IGPGGRPTRLVRSINATRGNTTCVLDPRGMSSLAVRTVGSALGSRGVCECRAVAKASRRTDGKKPPRSGSWLRKEGGMRGVRRFSTSEPEDAAKNFEEKEKEVVSALSDIKENVEAKFTDTESGFVGNVYFAWYGFLFALGAGFLFSPEYIATTVFNVNPTPLNATLIRFCGVLFFQPTINSYCLGEAAVHGRLGSETYKRMNVGCAYALGMILLTKVVYTCYTATTVVFQGTIAVFAALGLFHVKTWLDSEPEKPIRKAFSGFAQFFKSMANSLKSGNRMQKLYAALAGAAALNAIAFMFVGISPLTMPARDPLPFSNNFYLTSYFWMIASTLTTLLAVNLASLQDAAGRDRLSASTFRTLNAGLFVNGALWLVLYALNLKKTLPVVLQTAMATGLAHVGVGAYAYNKYKKA
;
A
#
# COMPACT_ATOMS: atom_id res chain seq x y z
N ILE A 1 -58.52 9.52 -13.38
CA ILE A 1 -59.53 8.80 -12.56
C ILE A 1 -58.73 7.88 -11.65
N GLY A 2 -58.31 8.27 -10.46
CA GLY A 2 -59.12 8.51 -9.27
C GLY A 2 -58.50 7.66 -8.14
N PRO A 3 -58.60 8.07 -6.87
CA PRO A 3 -57.52 7.96 -5.87
C PRO A 3 -57.84 6.99 -4.73
N GLY A 4 -56.93 6.82 -3.76
CA GLY A 4 -57.35 6.49 -2.40
C GLY A 4 -56.32 5.79 -1.51
N GLY A 5 -56.12 6.35 -0.30
CA GLY A 5 -55.95 5.53 0.91
C GLY A 5 -54.58 5.55 1.61
N ARG A 6 -54.39 6.48 2.54
CA ARG A 6 -53.77 6.20 3.87
C ARG A 6 -54.92 6.17 4.91
N PRO A 7 -54.72 5.89 6.23
CA PRO A 7 -53.60 5.32 7.02
C PRO A 7 -54.08 4.13 7.90
N THR A 8 -53.27 3.43 8.72
CA THR A 8 -53.09 3.67 10.18
C THR A 8 -52.19 2.62 10.87
N ARG A 9 -51.65 3.04 12.03
CA ARG A 9 -50.80 2.36 13.02
C ARG A 9 -51.29 1.00 13.52
N LEU A 10 -50.35 0.16 13.96
CA LEU A 10 -50.53 -0.60 15.20
C LEU A 10 -49.20 -0.74 15.99
N VAL A 11 -49.30 -0.45 17.28
CA VAL A 11 -48.29 -0.65 18.33
C VAL A 11 -48.50 -2.04 18.93
N ARG A 12 -47.43 -2.76 19.30
CA ARG A 12 -47.43 -3.62 20.50
C ARG A 12 -46.02 -4.05 20.92
N SER A 13 -45.72 -3.74 22.18
CA SER A 13 -44.66 -4.29 23.02
C SER A 13 -45.04 -5.65 23.59
N ILE A 14 -44.09 -6.60 23.74
CA ILE A 14 -44.17 -7.70 24.72
C ILE A 14 -42.75 -8.02 25.25
N ASN A 15 -42.67 -8.20 26.58
CA ASN A 15 -41.52 -8.61 27.39
C ASN A 15 -41.50 -10.14 27.62
N ALA A 16 -40.37 -10.64 28.15
CA ALA A 16 -40.11 -11.99 28.71
C ALA A 16 -39.83 -13.10 27.66
N THR A 17 -38.95 -14.11 27.85
CA THR A 17 -38.39 -14.77 29.04
C THR A 17 -37.15 -15.60 28.66
N ARG A 18 -36.34 -15.99 29.66
CA ARG A 18 -35.23 -16.98 29.59
C ARG A 18 -35.70 -18.38 29.13
N GLY A 19 -34.82 -19.16 28.50
CA GLY A 19 -34.92 -20.63 28.50
C GLY A 19 -34.26 -21.36 27.32
N ASN A 20 -33.21 -22.14 27.64
CA ASN A 20 -32.75 -23.38 27.00
C ASN A 20 -32.54 -23.44 25.48
N THR A 21 -31.29 -23.39 25.05
CA THR A 21 -30.83 -23.95 23.78
C THR A 21 -30.48 -25.43 23.93
N THR A 22 -31.28 -26.26 23.27
CA THR A 22 -31.01 -27.64 22.89
C THR A 22 -29.80 -27.72 21.96
N CYS A 23 -28.83 -28.58 22.30
CA CYS A 23 -27.73 -28.95 21.39
C CYS A 23 -28.23 -29.99 20.38
N VAL A 24 -28.35 -29.57 19.13
CA VAL A 24 -28.50 -30.47 17.97
C VAL A 24 -27.10 -30.90 17.54
N LEU A 25 -26.86 -32.21 17.51
CA LEU A 25 -25.66 -32.84 16.94
C LEU A 25 -25.75 -32.82 15.41
N ASP A 26 -24.80 -32.19 14.74
CA ASP A 26 -24.54 -32.35 13.31
C ASP A 26 -23.09 -32.85 13.11
N PRO A 27 -22.87 -34.02 12.48
CA PRO A 27 -21.56 -34.61 12.30
C PRO A 27 -20.98 -34.22 10.93
N ARG A 28 -20.07 -33.24 10.88
CA ARG A 28 -18.98 -33.08 9.88
C ARG A 28 -18.34 -31.70 10.04
N GLY A 29 -17.04 -31.66 10.35
CA GLY A 29 -16.28 -30.42 10.23
C GLY A 29 -15.09 -30.36 11.16
N MET A 30 -13.92 -30.72 10.61
CA MET A 30 -12.62 -30.55 11.25
C MET A 30 -12.30 -29.10 11.61
N SER A 31 -11.36 -28.98 12.56
CA SER A 31 -10.37 -27.91 12.76
C SER A 31 -10.54 -27.01 14.00
N SER A 32 -9.39 -26.76 14.62
CA SER A 32 -9.06 -25.92 15.78
C SER A 32 -9.20 -26.57 17.17
N LEU A 33 -8.09 -27.19 17.58
CA LEU A 33 -7.81 -27.63 18.94
C LEU A 33 -7.48 -26.39 19.79
N ALA A 34 -8.38 -26.00 20.69
CA ALA A 34 -8.10 -25.04 21.75
C ALA A 34 -7.32 -25.75 22.87
N VAL A 35 -6.15 -25.21 23.21
CA VAL A 35 -5.34 -25.62 24.37
C VAL A 35 -6.12 -25.32 25.65
N ARG A 36 -6.54 -26.37 26.37
CA ARG A 36 -7.08 -26.26 27.72
C ARG A 36 -6.20 -27.05 28.67
N THR A 37 -5.48 -26.33 29.51
CA THR A 37 -4.73 -26.83 30.66
C THR A 37 -5.70 -27.36 31.71
N VAL A 38 -5.59 -28.66 32.03
CA VAL A 38 -6.14 -29.23 33.27
C VAL A 38 -5.07 -30.17 33.82
N GLY A 39 -4.57 -29.86 35.00
CA GLY A 39 -3.72 -30.74 35.79
C GLY A 39 -4.56 -31.71 36.60
N SER A 40 -4.03 -32.93 36.80
CA SER A 40 -3.94 -33.59 38.11
C SER A 40 -3.33 -34.98 37.95
N ALA A 41 -2.64 -35.38 39.01
CA ALA A 41 -1.78 -36.53 39.17
C ALA A 41 -2.54 -37.86 39.34
N LEU A 42 -1.93 -38.98 38.92
CA LEU A 42 -1.46 -40.08 39.79
C LEU A 42 -1.09 -41.30 38.94
N GLY A 43 -0.16 -42.10 39.47
CA GLY A 43 0.69 -43.00 38.71
C GLY A 43 0.09 -44.34 38.32
N SER A 44 0.77 -44.99 37.38
CA SER A 44 1.00 -46.45 37.40
C SER A 44 2.12 -46.77 36.41
N ARG A 45 3.11 -47.49 36.92
CA ARG A 45 4.25 -48.05 36.18
C ARG A 45 3.79 -49.25 35.34
N GLY A 46 4.44 -49.42 34.19
CA GLY A 46 4.47 -50.68 33.46
C GLY A 46 3.71 -50.63 32.13
N VAL A 47 4.43 -50.92 31.04
CA VAL A 47 3.95 -51.04 29.64
C VAL A 47 3.82 -49.70 28.87
N CYS A 48 4.96 -49.01 28.64
CA CYS A 48 4.95 -47.76 27.84
C CYS A 48 5.91 -47.68 26.65
N GLU A 49 6.64 -48.73 26.24
CA GLU A 49 7.58 -48.58 25.11
C GLU A 49 6.97 -48.86 23.72
N CYS A 50 6.04 -49.80 23.56
CA CYS A 50 5.51 -50.10 22.22
C CYS A 50 4.45 -49.10 21.72
N ARG A 51 3.74 -48.40 22.63
CA ARG A 51 2.71 -47.40 22.25
C ARG A 51 3.31 -46.04 21.88
N ALA A 52 4.50 -45.70 22.39
CA ALA A 52 5.16 -44.43 22.09
C ALA A 52 5.66 -44.38 20.64
N VAL A 53 6.23 -45.48 20.13
CA VAL A 53 6.76 -45.56 18.75
C VAL A 53 5.62 -45.47 17.72
N ALA A 54 4.50 -46.15 17.96
CA ALA A 54 3.33 -46.09 17.09
C ALA A 54 2.63 -44.72 17.12
N LYS A 55 2.74 -43.97 18.23
CA LYS A 55 2.15 -42.63 18.39
C LYS A 55 3.07 -41.54 17.82
N ALA A 56 4.39 -41.71 17.90
CA ALA A 56 5.38 -40.87 17.23
C ALA A 56 5.27 -40.97 15.71
N SER A 57 5.13 -42.21 15.17
CA SER A 57 4.92 -42.44 13.74
C SER A 57 3.60 -41.85 13.19
N ARG A 58 2.61 -41.55 14.04
CA ARG A 58 1.35 -40.89 13.64
C ARG A 58 1.43 -39.37 13.65
N ARG A 59 2.46 -38.77 14.29
CA ARG A 59 2.64 -37.31 14.35
C ARG A 59 3.52 -36.75 13.23
N THR A 60 4.34 -37.59 12.63
CA THR A 60 5.10 -37.27 11.40
C THR A 60 4.31 -37.76 10.20
N ASP A 61 3.89 -36.85 9.31
CA ASP A 61 2.95 -37.01 8.18
C ASP A 61 3.02 -38.34 7.39
N GLY A 62 2.41 -39.40 7.94
CA GLY A 62 1.86 -40.56 7.21
C GLY A 62 2.82 -41.43 6.39
N LYS A 63 4.11 -41.12 6.29
CA LYS A 63 5.10 -41.97 5.62
C LYS A 63 5.72 -42.93 6.63
N LYS A 64 5.58 -44.25 6.39
CA LYS A 64 6.32 -45.27 7.14
C LYS A 64 7.80 -44.87 7.17
N PRO A 65 8.43 -44.71 8.35
CA PRO A 65 9.83 -44.33 8.40
C PRO A 65 10.66 -45.40 7.68
N PRO A 66 11.63 -45.02 6.83
CA PRO A 66 12.60 -45.99 6.33
C PRO A 66 13.28 -46.65 7.53
N ARG A 67 13.38 -47.98 7.55
CA ARG A 67 14.10 -48.76 8.57
C ARG A 67 15.54 -48.24 8.66
N SER A 68 15.78 -47.27 9.53
CA SER A 68 17.03 -46.51 9.65
C SER A 68 17.52 -46.51 11.11
N GLY A 69 17.53 -47.70 11.72
CA GLY A 69 18.27 -47.92 12.97
C GLY A 69 19.76 -48.28 12.76
N SER A 70 20.22 -48.42 11.51
CA SER A 70 21.57 -48.91 11.21
C SER A 70 22.63 -47.81 11.05
N TRP A 71 22.25 -46.58 10.70
CA TRP A 71 23.21 -45.51 10.43
C TRP A 71 23.76 -44.85 11.70
N LEU A 72 22.89 -44.50 12.65
CA LEU A 72 23.30 -43.93 13.96
C LEU A 72 24.19 -44.89 14.78
N ARG A 73 24.01 -46.22 14.62
CA ARG A 73 24.89 -47.22 15.27
C ARG A 73 26.29 -47.26 14.69
N LYS A 74 26.48 -46.85 13.43
CA LYS A 74 27.74 -46.98 12.71
C LYS A 74 28.69 -45.81 12.95
N GLU A 75 28.17 -44.59 13.08
CA GLU A 75 29.00 -43.39 13.30
C GLU A 75 29.33 -43.12 14.78
N GLY A 76 28.49 -43.56 15.72
CA GLY A 76 28.75 -43.38 17.16
C GLY A 76 29.74 -44.37 17.78
N GLY A 77 30.33 -45.29 17.01
CA GLY A 77 31.27 -46.29 17.54
C GLY A 77 30.68 -47.24 18.60
N MET A 78 29.35 -47.32 18.74
CA MET A 78 28.71 -48.19 19.73
C MET A 78 28.78 -49.65 19.26
N ARG A 79 29.83 -50.35 19.71
CA ARG A 79 29.96 -51.82 19.57
C ARG A 79 28.78 -52.51 20.28
N GLY A 80 28.37 -53.64 19.68
CA GLY A 80 27.13 -54.36 19.96
C GLY A 80 26.69 -54.38 21.42
N VAL A 81 25.44 -53.98 21.62
CA VAL A 81 24.72 -54.02 22.90
C VAL A 81 24.78 -55.43 23.49
N ARG A 82 25.75 -55.68 24.38
CA ARG A 82 25.61 -56.71 25.42
C ARG A 82 24.42 -56.29 26.29
N ARG A 83 23.58 -57.26 26.70
CA ARG A 83 22.51 -57.02 27.68
C ARG A 83 23.16 -56.60 29.00
N PHE A 84 23.32 -55.30 29.20
CA PHE A 84 23.75 -54.71 30.47
C PHE A 84 22.58 -54.66 31.45
N SER A 85 22.91 -54.71 32.73
CA SER A 85 21.98 -54.59 33.86
C SER A 85 21.17 -53.30 33.78
N THR A 86 19.95 -53.36 34.30
CA THR A 86 18.84 -52.43 34.10
C THR A 86 19.01 -51.01 34.65
N SER A 87 20.20 -50.60 35.11
CA SER A 87 20.43 -49.30 35.76
C SER A 87 21.38 -48.34 35.03
N GLU A 88 22.23 -48.80 34.13
CA GLU A 88 23.14 -47.93 33.35
C GLU A 88 22.52 -47.26 32.07
N PRO A 89 21.46 -47.76 31.42
CA PRO A 89 20.96 -47.15 30.19
C PRO A 89 20.14 -45.88 30.40
N GLU A 90 19.69 -45.58 31.64
CA GLU A 90 18.88 -44.39 31.93
C GLU A 90 19.72 -43.10 31.85
N ASP A 91 20.96 -43.11 32.32
CA ASP A 91 21.85 -41.94 32.28
C ASP A 91 22.29 -41.60 30.85
N ALA A 92 22.55 -42.62 30.02
CA ALA A 92 22.89 -42.42 28.61
C ALA A 92 21.70 -41.88 27.80
N ALA A 93 20.49 -42.35 28.09
CA ALA A 93 19.27 -41.85 27.45
C ALA A 93 18.98 -40.40 27.86
N LYS A 94 19.16 -40.06 29.14
CA LYS A 94 18.98 -38.69 29.64
C LYS A 94 19.99 -37.72 29.03
N ASN A 95 21.26 -38.11 28.95
CA ASN A 95 22.31 -37.32 28.28
C ASN A 95 22.02 -37.14 26.78
N PHE A 96 21.42 -38.13 26.13
CA PHE A 96 21.02 -38.01 24.73
C PHE A 96 19.84 -37.04 24.55
N GLU A 97 18.82 -37.12 25.41
CA GLU A 97 17.66 -36.22 25.37
C GLU A 97 18.05 -34.75 25.67
N GLU A 98 18.99 -34.54 26.60
CA GLU A 98 19.54 -33.21 26.88
C GLU A 98 20.30 -32.64 25.67
N LYS A 99 21.14 -33.45 25.01
CA LYS A 99 21.83 -33.05 23.78
C LYS A 99 20.87 -32.81 22.62
N GLU A 100 19.80 -33.60 22.48
CA GLU A 100 18.78 -33.38 21.45
C GLU A 100 18.08 -32.03 21.65
N LYS A 101 17.70 -31.70 22.90
CA LYS A 101 17.11 -30.40 23.24
C LYS A 101 18.08 -29.24 22.96
N GLU A 102 19.36 -29.40 23.30
CA GLU A 102 20.41 -28.42 23.01
C GLU A 102 20.54 -28.18 21.50
N VAL A 103 20.57 -29.24 20.70
CA VAL A 103 20.65 -29.14 19.23
C VAL A 103 19.40 -28.51 18.64
N VAL A 104 18.20 -28.86 19.11
CA VAL A 104 16.95 -28.25 18.64
C VAL A 104 16.89 -26.77 18.97
N SER A 105 17.33 -26.37 20.18
CA SER A 105 17.45 -24.96 20.57
C SER A 105 18.47 -24.21 19.72
N ALA A 106 19.65 -24.80 19.49
CA ALA A 106 20.67 -24.18 18.64
C ALA A 106 20.18 -24.02 17.20
N LEU A 107 19.42 -24.98 16.67
CA LEU A 107 18.82 -24.90 15.34
C LEU A 107 17.70 -23.85 15.25
N SER A 108 16.88 -23.68 16.29
CA SER A 108 15.91 -22.57 16.33
C SER A 108 16.62 -21.22 16.35
N ASP A 109 17.68 -21.08 17.14
CA ASP A 109 18.44 -19.83 17.23
C ASP A 109 19.16 -19.51 15.91
N ILE A 110 19.74 -20.52 15.24
CA ILE A 110 20.33 -20.32 13.91
C ILE A 110 19.27 -19.91 12.90
N LYS A 111 18.10 -20.57 12.92
CA LYS A 111 17.01 -20.23 12.00
C LYS A 111 16.54 -18.79 12.22
N GLU A 112 16.32 -18.37 13.46
CA GLU A 112 15.92 -17.00 13.79
C GLU A 112 16.99 -15.97 13.40
N ASN A 113 18.27 -16.27 13.65
CA ASN A 113 19.38 -15.37 13.25
C ASN A 113 19.54 -15.26 11.73
N VAL A 114 19.32 -16.36 11.00
CA VAL A 114 19.37 -16.39 9.54
C VAL A 114 18.18 -15.62 8.97
N GLU A 115 16.96 -15.88 9.45
CA GLU A 115 15.76 -15.16 9.05
C GLU A 115 15.91 -13.65 9.32
N ALA A 116 16.43 -13.25 10.49
CA ALA A 116 16.69 -11.85 10.83
C ALA A 116 17.67 -11.17 9.85
N LYS A 117 18.80 -11.81 9.53
CA LYS A 117 19.78 -11.28 8.56
C LYS A 117 19.23 -11.16 7.15
N PHE A 118 18.42 -12.14 6.73
CA PHE A 118 17.75 -12.07 5.43
C PHE A 118 16.72 -10.94 5.39
N THR A 119 15.94 -10.75 6.45
CA THR A 119 14.96 -9.65 6.52
C THR A 119 15.61 -8.27 6.53
N ASP A 120 16.76 -8.11 7.20
CA ASP A 120 17.51 -6.85 7.21
C ASP A 120 18.09 -6.54 5.81
N THR A 121 18.56 -7.56 5.11
CA THR A 121 19.11 -7.41 3.75
C THR A 121 18.00 -7.08 2.74
N GLU A 122 16.86 -7.76 2.82
CA GLU A 122 15.71 -7.54 1.92
C GLU A 122 15.07 -6.17 2.16
N SER A 123 14.85 -5.78 3.42
CA SER A 123 14.30 -4.47 3.78
C SER A 123 15.21 -3.32 3.35
N GLY A 124 16.53 -3.48 3.50
CA GLY A 124 17.52 -2.54 2.99
C GLY A 124 17.50 -2.40 1.47
N PHE A 125 17.41 -3.51 0.74
CA PHE A 125 17.29 -3.49 -0.73
C PHE A 125 16.02 -2.77 -1.19
N VAL A 126 14.86 -3.14 -0.64
CA VAL A 126 13.57 -2.51 -0.97
C VAL A 126 13.60 -1.01 -0.67
N GLY A 127 14.19 -0.61 0.47
CA GLY A 127 14.40 0.80 0.82
C GLY A 127 15.25 1.56 -0.20
N ASN A 128 16.39 0.99 -0.61
CA ASN A 128 17.26 1.59 -1.62
C ASN A 128 16.57 1.77 -2.97
N VAL A 129 15.74 0.80 -3.38
CA VAL A 129 14.94 0.89 -4.60
C VAL A 129 13.97 2.07 -4.51
N TYR A 130 13.25 2.25 -3.40
CA TYR A 130 12.41 3.42 -3.19
C TYR A 130 13.17 4.75 -3.20
N PHE A 131 14.38 4.81 -2.63
CA PHE A 131 15.20 6.02 -2.66
C PHE A 131 15.73 6.36 -4.05
N ALA A 132 16.12 5.36 -4.84
CA ALA A 132 16.46 5.54 -6.25
C ALA A 132 15.26 6.12 -7.03
N TRP A 133 14.06 5.62 -6.76
CA TRP A 133 12.82 6.14 -7.36
C TRP A 133 12.47 7.55 -6.92
N TYR A 134 12.66 7.87 -5.64
CA TYR A 134 12.59 9.24 -5.16
C TYR A 134 13.49 10.17 -5.97
N GLY A 135 14.77 9.80 -6.17
CA GLY A 135 15.72 10.61 -6.94
C GLY A 135 15.30 10.79 -8.40
N PHE A 136 14.86 9.70 -9.05
CA PHE A 136 14.38 9.75 -10.44
C PHE A 136 13.13 10.62 -10.61
N LEU A 137 12.11 10.43 -9.76
CA LEU A 137 10.85 11.19 -9.82
C LEU A 137 11.07 12.66 -9.46
N PHE A 138 11.98 12.95 -8.52
CA PHE A 138 12.40 14.32 -8.21
C PHE A 138 13.03 15.00 -9.42
N ALA A 139 13.99 14.34 -10.07
CA ALA A 139 14.66 14.88 -11.26
C ALA A 139 13.66 15.10 -12.40
N LEU A 140 12.72 14.17 -12.60
CA LEU A 140 11.67 14.30 -13.61
C LEU A 140 10.73 15.48 -13.31
N GLY A 141 10.26 15.61 -12.06
CA GLY A 141 9.40 16.71 -11.62
C GLY A 141 10.09 18.06 -11.75
N ALA A 142 11.36 18.14 -11.36
CA ALA A 142 12.19 19.34 -11.52
C ALA A 142 12.37 19.70 -13.00
N GLY A 143 12.67 18.73 -13.87
CA GLY A 143 12.78 18.94 -15.30
C GLY A 143 11.50 19.52 -15.91
N PHE A 144 10.34 18.95 -15.55
CA PHE A 144 9.03 19.43 -16.00
C PHE A 144 8.73 20.85 -15.50
N LEU A 145 9.17 21.18 -14.28
CA LEU A 145 8.97 22.49 -13.68
C LEU A 145 9.84 23.58 -14.31
N PHE A 146 11.13 23.29 -14.52
CA PHE A 146 12.12 24.31 -14.91
C PHE A 146 12.39 24.36 -16.42
N SER A 147 12.18 23.28 -17.16
CA SER A 147 12.52 23.17 -18.58
C SER A 147 11.35 22.66 -19.45
N PRO A 148 10.11 23.19 -19.32
CA PRO A 148 8.96 22.65 -20.01
C PRO A 148 9.03 22.84 -21.53
N GLU A 149 9.64 23.93 -22.02
CA GLU A 149 9.82 24.17 -23.46
C GLU A 149 10.80 23.16 -24.07
N TYR A 150 11.90 22.85 -23.37
CA TYR A 150 12.85 21.82 -23.79
C TYR A 150 12.21 20.42 -23.84
N ILE A 151 11.34 20.11 -22.87
CA ILE A 151 10.63 18.83 -22.84
C ILE A 151 9.63 18.74 -23.99
N ALA A 152 8.82 19.78 -24.23
CA ALA A 152 7.86 19.80 -25.33
C ALA A 152 8.56 19.57 -26.68
N THR A 153 9.67 20.27 -26.92
CA THR A 153 10.43 20.17 -28.18
C THR A 153 11.18 18.84 -28.28
N THR A 154 11.96 18.47 -27.27
CA THR A 154 12.91 17.34 -27.38
C THR A 154 12.25 16.00 -27.13
N VAL A 155 11.33 15.91 -26.17
CA VAL A 155 10.70 14.63 -25.80
C VAL A 155 9.49 14.35 -26.69
N PHE A 156 8.68 15.38 -26.93
CA PHE A 156 7.40 15.25 -27.64
C PHE A 156 7.46 15.71 -29.10
N ASN A 157 8.55 16.33 -29.55
CA ASN A 157 8.67 16.88 -30.91
C ASN A 157 7.53 17.86 -31.23
N VAL A 158 7.21 18.74 -30.28
CA VAL A 158 6.12 19.73 -30.39
C VAL A 158 6.66 21.14 -30.12
N ASN A 159 6.26 22.09 -30.97
CA ASN A 159 6.51 23.51 -30.71
C ASN A 159 5.71 23.97 -29.48
N PRO A 160 6.37 24.43 -28.41
CA PRO A 160 5.71 24.72 -27.14
C PRO A 160 4.78 25.91 -27.28
N THR A 161 3.51 25.71 -26.94
CA THR A 161 2.56 26.81 -26.72
C THR A 161 2.63 27.27 -25.26
N PRO A 162 2.22 28.51 -24.93
CA PRO A 162 2.14 28.98 -23.55
C PRO A 162 1.29 28.07 -22.65
N LEU A 163 0.22 27.48 -23.20
CA LEU A 163 -0.64 26.53 -22.48
C LEU A 163 0.10 25.22 -22.19
N ASN A 164 0.76 24.62 -23.19
CA ASN A 164 1.49 23.37 -23.01
C ASN A 164 2.65 23.52 -22.04
N ALA A 165 3.42 24.61 -22.14
CA ALA A 165 4.48 24.89 -21.18
C ALA A 165 3.93 25.00 -19.75
N THR A 166 2.77 25.65 -19.57
CA THR A 166 2.13 25.78 -18.26
C THR A 166 1.64 24.43 -17.71
N LEU A 167 1.03 23.59 -18.56
CA LEU A 167 0.57 22.24 -18.18
C LEU A 167 1.74 21.31 -17.85
N ILE A 168 2.86 21.41 -18.56
CA ILE A 168 4.07 20.66 -18.25
C ILE A 168 4.60 21.07 -16.88
N ARG A 169 4.73 22.38 -16.60
CA ARG A 169 5.15 22.88 -15.27
C ARG A 169 4.24 22.39 -14.16
N PHE A 170 2.94 22.46 -14.40
CA PHE A 170 1.91 21.99 -13.49
C PHE A 170 2.06 20.50 -13.15
N CYS A 171 2.28 19.66 -14.17
CA CYS A 171 2.58 18.26 -13.97
C CYS A 171 3.91 18.08 -13.21
N GLY A 172 4.92 18.91 -13.47
CA GLY A 172 6.19 18.90 -12.74
C GLY A 172 6.02 19.11 -11.24
N VAL A 173 5.18 20.06 -10.83
CA VAL A 173 4.81 20.23 -9.41
C VAL A 173 4.09 18.98 -8.89
N LEU A 174 3.09 18.49 -9.62
CA LEU A 174 2.37 17.28 -9.22
C LEU A 174 3.25 16.03 -9.12
N PHE A 175 4.36 15.93 -9.87
CA PHE A 175 5.33 14.83 -9.78
C PHE A 175 6.07 14.80 -8.43
N PHE A 176 6.05 15.87 -7.64
CA PHE A 176 6.54 15.80 -6.26
C PHE A 176 5.68 14.88 -5.38
N GLN A 177 4.41 14.60 -5.74
CA GLN A 177 3.56 13.67 -4.99
C GLN A 177 4.13 12.24 -4.92
N PRO A 178 4.38 11.55 -6.06
CA PRO A 178 5.00 10.23 -6.03
C PRO A 178 6.44 10.27 -5.48
N THR A 179 7.16 11.40 -5.60
CA THR A 179 8.47 11.61 -4.96
C THR A 179 8.38 11.55 -3.44
N ILE A 180 7.48 12.33 -2.83
CA ILE A 180 7.26 12.34 -1.37
C ILE A 180 6.85 10.94 -0.90
N ASN A 181 5.96 10.27 -1.65
CA ASN A 181 5.52 8.94 -1.30
C ASN A 181 6.66 7.92 -1.36
N SER A 182 7.50 7.99 -2.39
CA SER A 182 8.66 7.10 -2.53
C SER A 182 9.65 7.29 -1.39
N TYR A 183 9.91 8.53 -0.99
CA TYR A 183 10.73 8.81 0.20
C TYR A 183 10.14 8.19 1.47
N CYS A 184 8.84 8.41 1.72
CA CYS A 184 8.16 7.85 2.89
C CYS A 184 8.12 6.31 2.87
N LEU A 185 7.99 5.70 1.68
CA LEU A 185 8.01 4.24 1.52
C LEU A 185 9.42 3.67 1.69
N GLY A 186 10.47 4.37 1.25
CA GLY A 186 11.87 4.00 1.50
C GLY A 186 12.19 3.98 2.99
N GLU A 187 11.84 5.06 3.70
CA GLU A 187 11.93 5.13 5.16
C GLU A 187 11.10 4.03 5.86
N ALA A 188 9.92 3.71 5.34
CA ALA A 188 9.10 2.64 5.88
C ALA A 188 9.74 1.27 5.66
N ALA A 189 10.36 1.04 4.50
CA ALA A 189 11.04 -0.20 4.16
C ALA A 189 12.24 -0.45 5.06
N VAL A 190 13.13 0.54 5.20
CA VAL A 190 14.33 0.45 6.06
C VAL A 190 13.97 0.15 7.51
N HIS A 191 12.82 0.64 7.97
CA HIS A 191 12.34 0.40 9.34
C HIS A 191 11.38 -0.79 9.49
N GLY A 192 11.19 -1.62 8.45
CA GLY A 192 10.29 -2.79 8.52
C GLY A 192 8.80 -2.44 8.73
N ARG A 193 8.38 -1.23 8.38
CA ARG A 193 7.00 -0.71 8.61
C ARG A 193 6.09 -0.82 7.39
N LEU A 194 6.55 -1.32 6.24
CA LEU A 194 5.76 -1.42 5.00
C LEU A 194 4.43 -2.17 5.17
N GLY A 195 4.34 -3.09 6.14
CA GLY A 195 3.11 -3.82 6.45
C GLY A 195 1.97 -2.97 7.01
N SER A 196 2.21 -1.71 7.39
CA SER A 196 1.15 -0.82 7.88
C SER A 196 0.16 -0.45 6.77
N GLU A 197 -1.12 -0.42 7.11
CA GLU A 197 -2.23 0.02 6.24
C GLU A 197 -1.95 1.35 5.52
N THR A 198 -1.31 2.31 6.20
CA THR A 198 -0.98 3.61 5.59
C THR A 198 0.00 3.45 4.42
N TYR A 199 1.08 2.71 4.61
CA TYR A 199 2.09 2.51 3.57
C TYR A 199 1.56 1.61 2.45
N LYS A 200 0.76 0.59 2.78
CA LYS A 200 0.04 -0.21 1.78
C LYS A 200 -0.82 0.67 0.85
N ARG A 201 -1.59 1.60 1.42
CA ARG A 201 -2.42 2.54 0.64
C ARG A 201 -1.58 3.50 -0.19
N MET A 202 -0.49 4.05 0.38
CA MET A 202 0.43 4.91 -0.37
C MET A 202 1.09 4.16 -1.53
N ASN A 203 1.46 2.90 -1.29
CA ASN A 203 2.08 2.03 -2.28
C ASN A 203 1.11 1.71 -3.43
N VAL A 204 -0.13 1.33 -3.11
CA VAL A 204 -1.20 1.14 -4.12
C VAL A 204 -1.51 2.43 -4.86
N GLY A 205 -1.52 3.57 -4.17
CA GLY A 205 -1.70 4.88 -4.80
C GLY A 205 -0.59 5.17 -5.84
N CYS A 206 0.66 4.88 -5.50
CA CYS A 206 1.79 5.01 -6.44
C CYS A 206 1.68 4.03 -7.61
N ALA A 207 1.37 2.76 -7.34
CA ALA A 207 1.13 1.76 -8.38
C ALA A 207 0.04 2.19 -9.37
N TYR A 208 -1.09 2.67 -8.85
CA TYR A 208 -2.19 3.20 -9.65
C TYR A 208 -1.73 4.40 -10.48
N ALA A 209 -1.04 5.36 -9.86
CA ALA A 209 -0.58 6.55 -10.55
C ALA A 209 0.39 6.23 -11.70
N LEU A 210 1.37 5.35 -11.45
CA LEU A 210 2.33 4.92 -12.45
C LEU A 210 1.68 4.11 -13.56
N GLY A 211 0.73 3.23 -13.22
CA GLY A 211 -0.05 2.46 -14.20
C GLY A 211 -0.90 3.34 -15.11
N MET A 212 -1.55 4.37 -14.56
CA MET A 212 -2.34 5.33 -15.35
C MET A 212 -1.46 6.25 -16.19
N ILE A 213 -0.29 6.68 -15.69
CA ILE A 213 0.71 7.42 -16.49
C ILE A 213 1.23 6.55 -17.64
N LEU A 214 1.50 5.28 -17.38
CA LEU A 214 1.92 4.31 -18.40
C LEU A 214 0.84 4.13 -19.47
N LEU A 215 -0.42 3.90 -19.07
CA LEU A 215 -1.55 3.79 -19.99
C LEU A 215 -1.69 5.05 -20.84
N THR A 216 -1.62 6.23 -20.21
CA THR A 216 -1.67 7.54 -20.87
C THR A 216 -0.55 7.70 -21.90
N LYS A 217 0.67 7.23 -21.57
CA LYS A 217 1.82 7.20 -22.49
C LYS A 217 1.60 6.28 -23.68
N VAL A 218 1.14 5.05 -23.44
CA VAL A 218 0.87 4.07 -24.51
C VAL A 218 -0.19 4.62 -25.47
N VAL A 219 -1.30 5.14 -24.93
CA VAL A 219 -2.35 5.78 -25.74
C VAL A 219 -1.78 6.92 -26.56
N TYR A 220 -0.96 7.80 -25.96
CA TYR A 220 -0.32 8.90 -26.68
C TYR A 220 0.62 8.41 -27.80
N THR A 221 1.43 7.36 -27.56
CA THR A 221 2.28 6.78 -28.61
C THR A 221 1.51 6.16 -29.76
N CYS A 222 0.29 5.67 -29.53
CA CYS A 222 -0.57 5.16 -30.61
C CYS A 222 -1.05 6.27 -31.54
N TYR A 223 -1.12 7.52 -31.07
CA TYR A 223 -1.62 8.66 -31.84
C TYR A 223 -0.52 9.57 -32.40
N THR A 224 0.72 9.44 -31.94
CA THR A 224 1.81 10.37 -32.29
C THR A 224 3.13 9.65 -32.53
N ALA A 225 3.93 10.16 -33.48
CA ALA A 225 5.32 9.74 -33.63
C ALA A 225 6.14 10.32 -32.47
N THR A 226 6.63 9.45 -31.58
CA THR A 226 7.37 9.86 -30.37
C THR A 226 8.85 9.52 -30.46
N THR A 227 9.67 10.19 -29.65
CA THR A 227 11.12 9.97 -29.62
C THR A 227 11.49 8.68 -28.86
N VAL A 228 12.68 8.15 -29.13
CA VAL A 228 13.24 6.97 -28.41
C VAL A 228 13.32 7.23 -26.90
N VAL A 229 13.62 8.47 -26.48
CA VAL A 229 13.63 8.88 -25.07
C VAL A 229 12.26 8.66 -24.43
N PHE A 230 11.17 9.01 -25.13
CA PHE A 230 9.82 8.79 -24.64
C PHE A 230 9.51 7.30 -24.47
N GLN A 231 9.93 6.45 -25.41
CA GLN A 231 9.76 5.00 -25.33
C GLN A 231 10.54 4.38 -24.17
N GLY A 232 11.78 4.82 -23.92
CA GLY A 232 12.57 4.35 -22.77
C GLY A 232 11.88 4.59 -21.43
N THR A 233 11.14 5.69 -21.28
CA THR A 233 10.38 5.95 -20.05
C THR A 233 9.22 4.97 -19.82
N ILE A 234 8.65 4.37 -20.87
CA ILE A 234 7.55 3.37 -20.75
C ILE A 234 8.05 2.16 -19.95
N ALA A 235 9.24 1.64 -20.28
CA ALA A 235 9.84 0.52 -19.56
C ALA A 235 10.10 0.86 -18.09
N VAL A 236 10.60 2.07 -17.81
CA VAL A 236 10.84 2.54 -16.44
C VAL A 236 9.54 2.63 -15.65
N PHE A 237 8.48 3.24 -16.20
CA PHE A 237 7.17 3.34 -15.55
C PHE A 237 6.51 1.97 -15.34
N ALA A 238 6.69 1.03 -16.27
CA ALA A 238 6.21 -0.34 -16.13
C ALA A 238 6.95 -1.09 -15.01
N ALA A 239 8.28 -1.04 -14.98
CA ALA A 239 9.09 -1.65 -13.93
C ALA A 239 8.74 -1.08 -12.55
N LEU A 240 8.58 0.24 -12.46
CA LEU A 240 8.11 0.94 -11.26
C LEU A 240 6.73 0.44 -10.81
N GLY A 241 5.74 0.45 -11.72
CA GLY A 241 4.39 0.01 -11.41
C GLY A 241 4.35 -1.44 -10.91
N LEU A 242 5.08 -2.34 -11.59
CA LEU A 242 5.19 -3.74 -11.20
C LEU A 242 5.87 -3.91 -9.83
N PHE A 243 6.89 -3.11 -9.53
CA PHE A 243 7.54 -3.13 -8.21
C PHE A 243 6.58 -2.74 -7.08
N HIS A 244 5.81 -1.65 -7.25
CA HIS A 244 4.81 -1.24 -6.27
C HIS A 244 3.67 -2.28 -6.13
N VAL A 245 3.21 -2.87 -7.25
CA VAL A 245 2.20 -3.94 -7.22
C VAL A 245 2.74 -5.18 -6.50
N LYS A 246 3.95 -5.63 -6.82
CA LYS A 246 4.57 -6.80 -6.19
C LYS A 246 4.70 -6.61 -4.68
N THR A 247 5.31 -5.50 -4.26
CA THR A 247 5.50 -5.20 -2.83
C THR A 247 4.18 -5.08 -2.07
N TRP A 248 3.11 -4.63 -2.74
CA TRP A 248 1.77 -4.65 -2.15
C TRP A 248 1.18 -6.06 -2.06
N LEU A 249 1.25 -6.86 -3.13
CA LEU A 249 0.75 -8.24 -3.15
C LEU A 249 1.44 -9.10 -2.10
N ASP A 250 2.76 -8.95 -1.94
CA ASP A 250 3.54 -9.65 -0.92
C ASP A 250 3.09 -9.29 0.51
N SER A 251 2.44 -8.13 0.67
CA SER A 251 1.92 -7.65 1.97
C SER A 251 0.45 -8.02 2.25
N GLU A 252 -0.28 -8.58 1.27
CA GLU A 252 -1.72 -8.90 1.35
C GLU A 252 -2.00 -10.35 0.85
N PRO A 253 -2.06 -11.35 1.75
CA PRO A 253 -2.28 -12.74 1.35
C PRO A 253 -3.69 -13.05 0.82
N GLU A 254 -4.67 -12.13 0.97
CA GLU A 254 -6.08 -12.40 0.64
C GLU A 254 -6.72 -11.43 -0.38
N LYS A 255 -7.11 -11.98 -1.54
CA LYS A 255 -8.02 -11.42 -2.57
C LYS A 255 -7.87 -9.90 -2.83
N PRO A 256 -6.76 -9.46 -3.45
CA PRO A 256 -6.35 -8.06 -3.56
C PRO A 256 -7.30 -7.18 -4.38
N ILE A 257 -7.80 -7.66 -5.53
CA ILE A 257 -8.50 -6.82 -6.51
C ILE A 257 -9.86 -6.34 -5.99
N ARG A 258 -10.65 -7.21 -5.34
CA ARG A 258 -11.98 -6.84 -4.84
C ARG A 258 -11.90 -5.82 -3.71
N LYS A 259 -10.89 -5.95 -2.82
CA LYS A 259 -10.61 -4.98 -1.76
C LYS A 259 -10.25 -3.62 -2.35
N ALA A 260 -9.40 -3.57 -3.38
CA ALA A 260 -8.99 -2.33 -4.04
C ALA A 260 -10.18 -1.50 -4.55
N PHE A 261 -11.13 -2.11 -5.29
CA PHE A 261 -12.31 -1.41 -5.79
C PHE A 261 -13.27 -0.96 -4.68
N SER A 262 -13.52 -1.80 -3.67
CA SER A 262 -14.33 -1.39 -2.52
C SER A 262 -13.70 -0.25 -1.71
N GLY A 263 -12.36 -0.16 -1.73
CA GLY A 263 -11.59 0.90 -1.10
C GLY A 263 -11.94 2.30 -1.62
N PHE A 264 -12.31 2.43 -2.89
CA PHE A 264 -12.67 3.73 -3.47
C PHE A 264 -14.01 4.25 -2.95
N ALA A 265 -15.05 3.40 -2.89
CA ALA A 265 -16.32 3.77 -2.27
C ALA A 265 -16.16 4.06 -0.76
N GLN A 266 -15.32 3.26 -0.08
CA GLN A 266 -14.98 3.49 1.32
C GLN A 266 -14.22 4.78 1.54
N PHE A 267 -13.37 5.21 0.60
CA PHE A 267 -12.66 6.49 0.64
C PHE A 267 -13.65 7.66 0.69
N PHE A 268 -14.61 7.72 -0.24
CA PHE A 268 -15.63 8.79 -0.23
C PHE A 268 -16.51 8.75 1.01
N LYS A 269 -16.90 7.54 1.47
CA LYS A 269 -17.68 7.38 2.70
C LYS A 269 -16.90 7.85 3.94
N SER A 270 -15.63 7.51 4.04
CA SER A 270 -14.73 7.91 5.14
C SER A 270 -14.55 9.44 5.18
N MET A 271 -14.36 10.04 4.01
CA MET A 271 -14.26 11.48 3.84
C MET A 271 -15.56 12.19 4.27
N ALA A 272 -16.73 11.73 3.80
CA ALA A 272 -18.02 12.28 4.19
C ALA A 272 -18.29 12.16 5.70
N ASN A 273 -17.90 11.05 6.32
CA ASN A 273 -18.00 10.86 7.76
C ASN A 273 -17.04 11.78 8.53
N SER A 274 -15.84 12.00 8.00
CA SER A 274 -14.83 12.85 8.63
C SER A 274 -15.18 14.34 8.58
N LEU A 275 -15.94 14.79 7.58
CA LEU A 275 -16.52 16.13 7.56
C LEU A 275 -17.50 16.37 8.72
N LYS A 276 -18.05 15.31 9.31
CA LYS A 276 -18.93 15.37 10.49
C LYS A 276 -18.17 15.24 11.81
N SER A 277 -16.86 14.99 11.81
CA SER A 277 -16.12 14.72 13.04
C SER A 277 -15.94 15.96 13.93
N GLY A 278 -15.74 15.79 15.23
CA GLY A 278 -15.42 16.90 16.14
C GLY A 278 -14.04 17.51 15.89
N ASN A 279 -13.12 16.77 15.25
CA ASN A 279 -11.73 17.18 15.07
C ASN A 279 -11.55 18.10 13.84
N ARG A 280 -11.22 19.38 14.09
CA ARG A 280 -11.02 20.40 13.05
C ARG A 280 -9.95 20.02 12.01
N MET A 281 -8.85 19.37 12.43
CA MET A 281 -7.79 18.97 11.50
C MET A 281 -8.24 17.87 10.55
N GLN A 282 -8.95 16.88 11.10
CA GLN A 282 -9.53 15.81 10.30
C GLN A 282 -10.52 16.36 9.26
N LYS A 283 -11.37 17.32 9.65
CA LYS A 283 -12.28 18.03 8.74
C LYS A 283 -11.55 18.76 7.61
N LEU A 284 -10.48 19.49 7.94
CA LEU A 284 -9.69 20.24 6.95
C LEU A 284 -9.04 19.30 5.93
N TYR A 285 -8.38 18.23 6.37
CA TYR A 285 -7.79 17.26 5.45
C TYR A 285 -8.86 16.51 4.63
N ALA A 286 -10.02 16.20 5.21
CA ALA A 286 -11.13 15.60 4.46
C ALA A 286 -11.67 16.54 3.37
N ALA A 287 -11.81 17.84 3.66
CA ALA A 287 -12.25 18.83 2.67
C ALA A 287 -11.23 18.98 1.53
N LEU A 288 -9.93 19.04 1.86
CA LEU A 288 -8.86 19.10 0.86
C LEU A 288 -8.78 17.84 0.01
N ALA A 289 -8.90 16.66 0.61
CA ALA A 289 -8.94 15.39 -0.11
C ALA A 289 -10.10 15.36 -1.10
N GLY A 290 -11.27 15.87 -0.70
CA GLY A 290 -12.46 15.96 -1.55
C GLY A 290 -12.28 16.93 -2.71
N ALA A 291 -11.72 18.11 -2.44
CA ALA A 291 -11.38 19.09 -3.48
C ALA A 291 -10.36 18.53 -4.48
N ALA A 292 -9.32 17.84 -4.00
CA ALA A 292 -8.34 17.17 -4.86
C ALA A 292 -9.00 16.08 -5.72
N ALA A 293 -9.86 15.24 -5.14
CA ALA A 293 -10.58 14.21 -5.88
C ALA A 293 -11.50 14.81 -6.97
N LEU A 294 -12.22 15.89 -6.66
CA LEU A 294 -13.05 16.59 -7.65
C LEU A 294 -12.23 17.22 -8.78
N ASN A 295 -11.07 17.83 -8.47
CA ASN A 295 -10.16 18.34 -9.49
C ASN A 295 -9.59 17.20 -10.35
N ALA A 296 -9.23 16.06 -9.76
CA ALA A 296 -8.76 14.90 -10.51
C ALA A 296 -9.82 14.42 -11.53
N ILE A 297 -11.08 14.34 -11.09
CA ILE A 297 -12.22 14.02 -11.97
C ILE A 297 -12.36 15.09 -13.07
N ALA A 298 -12.29 16.37 -12.73
CA ALA A 298 -12.39 17.46 -13.71
C ALA A 298 -11.27 17.40 -14.76
N PHE A 299 -10.02 17.16 -14.37
CA PHE A 299 -8.91 16.96 -15.30
C PHE A 299 -9.09 15.73 -16.19
N MET A 300 -9.63 14.65 -15.63
CA MET A 300 -9.95 13.45 -16.41
C MET A 300 -11.00 13.77 -17.48
N PHE A 301 -12.08 14.46 -17.10
CA PHE A 301 -13.10 14.90 -18.05
C PHE A 301 -12.52 15.83 -19.10
N VAL A 302 -11.70 16.82 -18.74
CA VAL A 302 -11.06 17.71 -19.73
C VAL A 302 -10.13 16.95 -20.66
N GLY A 303 -9.34 15.99 -20.15
CA GLY A 303 -8.41 15.19 -20.94
C GLY A 303 -9.09 14.21 -21.90
N ILE A 304 -10.28 13.69 -21.54
CA ILE A 304 -11.05 12.74 -22.36
C ILE A 304 -12.08 13.44 -23.26
N SER A 305 -12.53 14.65 -22.88
CA SER A 305 -13.71 15.27 -23.49
C SER A 305 -13.54 15.48 -25.00
N PRO A 306 -14.48 14.97 -25.80
CA PRO A 306 -14.58 15.31 -27.22
C PRO A 306 -14.79 16.79 -27.48
N LEU A 307 -15.21 17.60 -26.49
CA LEU A 307 -15.27 19.07 -26.66
C LEU A 307 -13.88 19.70 -26.81
N THR A 308 -12.81 18.97 -26.44
CA THR A 308 -11.44 19.34 -26.78
C THR A 308 -11.00 18.74 -28.12
N MET A 309 -11.59 17.61 -28.56
CA MET A 309 -11.36 17.03 -29.88
C MET A 309 -12.19 17.80 -30.91
N PRO A 310 -11.63 18.70 -31.74
CA PRO A 310 -12.43 19.37 -32.75
C PRO A 310 -13.16 18.32 -33.59
N ALA A 311 -14.49 18.37 -33.54
CA ALA A 311 -15.35 17.39 -34.15
C ALA A 311 -15.15 17.46 -35.67
N ARG A 312 -14.67 16.35 -36.25
CA ARG A 312 -14.78 16.05 -37.69
C ARG A 312 -14.08 17.00 -38.68
N ASP A 313 -12.84 17.39 -38.41
CA ASP A 313 -11.94 17.72 -39.53
C ASP A 313 -10.90 16.61 -39.69
N PRO A 314 -10.78 15.96 -40.87
CA PRO A 314 -9.73 14.99 -41.17
C PRO A 314 -8.35 15.64 -41.37
N LEU A 315 -8.20 16.92 -40.99
CA LEU A 315 -6.90 17.55 -40.92
C LEU A 315 -6.09 16.90 -39.79
N PRO A 316 -4.78 16.68 -39.98
CA PRO A 316 -3.93 16.10 -38.96
C PRO A 316 -4.04 16.98 -37.71
N PHE A 317 -4.73 16.48 -36.68
CA PHE A 317 -4.84 17.13 -35.39
C PHE A 317 -3.43 17.53 -34.95
N SER A 318 -3.22 18.82 -34.66
CA SER A 318 -1.89 19.30 -34.32
C SER A 318 -1.35 18.54 -33.10
N ASN A 319 -0.06 18.15 -33.10
CA ASN A 319 0.57 17.45 -31.97
C ASN A 319 0.38 18.17 -30.62
N ASN A 320 0.13 19.48 -30.64
CA ASN A 320 -0.22 20.29 -29.48
C ASN A 320 -1.51 19.84 -28.79
N PHE A 321 -2.50 19.37 -29.53
CA PHE A 321 -3.77 18.89 -28.99
C PHE A 321 -3.56 17.62 -28.16
N TYR A 322 -2.97 16.59 -28.77
CA TYR A 322 -2.67 15.33 -28.07
C TYR A 322 -1.78 15.57 -26.85
N LEU A 323 -0.82 16.49 -26.94
CA LEU A 323 0.06 16.85 -25.82
C LEU A 323 -0.73 17.48 -24.67
N THR A 324 -1.69 18.36 -24.97
CA THR A 324 -2.58 18.99 -23.99
C THR A 324 -3.39 17.91 -23.25
N SER A 325 -4.08 17.03 -23.98
CA SER A 325 -4.89 15.96 -23.40
C SER A 325 -4.04 14.97 -22.58
N TYR A 326 -2.85 14.63 -23.07
CA TYR A 326 -1.87 13.81 -22.35
C TYR A 326 -1.53 14.41 -20.97
N PHE A 327 -1.19 15.70 -20.89
CA PHE A 327 -0.86 16.32 -19.62
C PHE A 327 -2.07 16.53 -18.71
N TRP A 328 -3.29 16.71 -19.25
CA TRP A 328 -4.50 16.70 -18.42
C TRP A 328 -4.74 15.33 -17.76
N MET A 329 -4.52 14.23 -18.47
CA MET A 329 -4.66 12.89 -17.89
C MET A 329 -3.56 12.60 -16.85
N ILE A 330 -2.33 13.06 -17.06
CA ILE A 330 -1.27 12.99 -16.04
C ILE A 330 -1.63 13.84 -14.82
N ALA A 331 -2.08 15.07 -15.02
CA ALA A 331 -2.55 15.95 -13.95
C ALA A 331 -3.66 15.30 -13.12
N SER A 332 -4.65 14.69 -13.77
CA SER A 332 -5.71 13.92 -13.11
C SER A 332 -5.16 12.81 -12.22
N THR A 333 -4.25 12.03 -12.78
CA THR A 333 -3.64 10.87 -12.11
C THR A 333 -2.86 11.30 -10.86
N LEU A 334 -2.00 12.31 -10.99
CA LEU A 334 -1.18 12.80 -9.88
C LEU A 334 -2.02 13.56 -8.83
N THR A 335 -3.12 14.19 -9.24
CA THR A 335 -4.07 14.81 -8.30
C THR A 335 -4.87 13.77 -7.52
N THR A 336 -5.16 12.62 -8.13
CA THR A 336 -5.71 11.46 -7.39
C THR A 336 -4.74 11.01 -6.30
N LEU A 337 -3.43 10.96 -6.60
CA LEU A 337 -2.41 10.61 -5.60
C LEU A 337 -2.35 11.64 -4.46
N LEU A 338 -2.46 12.94 -4.78
CA LEU A 338 -2.60 13.99 -3.77
C LEU A 338 -3.82 13.74 -2.87
N ALA A 339 -4.97 13.38 -3.44
CA ALA A 339 -6.17 13.05 -2.65
C ALA A 339 -5.94 11.87 -1.69
N VAL A 340 -5.22 10.83 -2.13
CA VAL A 340 -4.84 9.68 -1.28
C VAL A 340 -3.91 10.12 -0.14
N ASN A 341 -2.93 10.97 -0.41
CA ASN A 341 -2.02 11.51 0.60
C ASN A 341 -2.76 12.32 1.67
N LEU A 342 -3.74 13.12 1.25
CA LEU A 342 -4.57 13.92 2.16
C LEU A 342 -5.50 13.07 3.00
N ALA A 343 -6.10 12.04 2.43
CA ALA A 343 -6.91 11.10 3.20
C ALA A 343 -6.06 10.31 4.21
N SER A 344 -4.78 10.07 3.91
CA SER A 344 -3.84 9.48 4.86
C SER A 344 -3.55 10.42 6.03
N LEU A 345 -3.37 11.72 5.77
CA LEU A 345 -3.25 12.74 6.83
C LEU A 345 -4.56 12.96 7.60
N GLN A 346 -5.72 12.84 6.95
CA GLN A 346 -7.03 12.87 7.58
C GLN A 346 -7.19 11.72 8.59
N ASP A 347 -6.83 10.49 8.20
CA ASP A 347 -6.88 9.32 9.11
C ASP A 347 -5.89 9.50 10.27
N ALA A 348 -4.68 9.99 10.00
CA ALA A 348 -3.70 10.31 11.03
C ALA A 348 -4.21 11.38 12.01
N ALA A 349 -4.89 12.41 11.50
CA ALA A 349 -5.50 13.47 12.30
C ALA A 349 -6.61 12.93 13.21
N GLY A 350 -7.45 12.03 12.69
CA GLY A 350 -8.53 11.40 13.46
C GLY A 350 -8.03 10.49 14.59
N ARG A 351 -6.78 10.03 14.51
CA ARG A 351 -6.13 9.16 15.53
C ARG A 351 -5.09 9.91 16.38
N ASP A 352 -5.00 11.23 16.25
CA ASP A 352 -3.98 12.07 16.89
C ASP A 352 -2.52 11.61 16.65
N ARG A 353 -2.26 11.05 15.46
CA ARG A 353 -0.93 10.55 15.05
C ARG A 353 -0.15 11.50 14.16
N LEU A 354 -0.61 12.74 13.95
CA LEU A 354 0.05 13.71 13.07
C LEU A 354 1.50 14.05 13.51
N SER A 355 1.85 13.85 14.77
CA SER A 355 3.21 14.01 15.29
C SER A 355 4.16 12.87 14.92
N ALA A 356 3.68 11.75 14.39
CA ALA A 356 4.57 10.68 13.93
C ALA A 356 5.46 11.19 12.79
N SER A 357 6.73 10.75 12.75
CA SER A 357 7.74 11.24 11.81
C SER A 357 7.26 11.16 10.36
N THR A 358 6.62 10.06 9.98
CA THR A 358 6.07 9.85 8.63
C THR A 358 5.06 10.92 8.22
N PHE A 359 4.10 11.25 9.10
CA PHE A 359 3.07 12.23 8.79
C PHE A 359 3.63 13.66 8.82
N ARG A 360 4.65 13.92 9.63
CA ARG A 360 5.43 15.18 9.56
C ARG A 360 6.12 15.32 8.22
N THR A 361 6.82 14.28 7.75
CA THR A 361 7.50 14.29 6.44
C THR A 361 6.49 14.43 5.29
N LEU A 362 5.39 13.68 5.32
CA LEU A 362 4.33 13.79 4.32
C LEU A 362 3.74 15.20 4.29
N ASN A 363 3.41 15.77 5.45
CA ASN A 363 2.86 17.12 5.54
C ASN A 363 3.87 18.21 5.10
N ALA A 364 5.15 18.05 5.44
CA ALA A 364 6.22 18.94 4.98
C ALA A 364 6.39 18.87 3.45
N GLY A 365 6.38 17.66 2.89
CA GLY A 365 6.39 17.46 1.44
C GLY A 365 5.20 18.12 0.75
N LEU A 366 3.98 17.93 1.28
CA LEU A 366 2.78 18.57 0.74
C LEU A 366 2.83 20.10 0.87
N PHE A 367 3.41 20.63 1.94
CA PHE A 367 3.64 22.06 2.11
C PHE A 367 4.58 22.61 1.03
N VAL A 368 5.74 21.97 0.81
CA VAL A 368 6.68 22.34 -0.26
C VAL A 368 6.00 22.27 -1.61
N ASN A 369 5.23 21.20 -1.88
CA ASN A 369 4.45 21.09 -3.11
C ASN A 369 3.49 22.27 -3.28
N GLY A 370 2.72 22.60 -2.23
CA GLY A 370 1.84 23.77 -2.20
C GLY A 370 2.57 25.11 -2.43
N ALA A 371 3.80 25.25 -1.92
CA ALA A 371 4.61 26.43 -2.16
C ALA A 371 5.04 26.53 -3.64
N LEU A 372 5.35 25.41 -4.29
CA LEU A 372 5.63 25.37 -5.73
C LEU A 372 4.39 25.73 -6.56
N TRP A 373 3.18 25.32 -6.12
CA TRP A 373 1.92 25.76 -6.72
C TRP A 373 1.74 27.27 -6.67
N LEU A 374 2.09 27.88 -5.54
CA LEU A 374 2.06 29.32 -5.32
C LEU A 374 3.00 30.06 -6.27
N VAL A 375 4.22 29.56 -6.41
CA VAL A 375 5.21 30.11 -7.36
C VAL A 375 4.66 30.01 -8.79
N LEU A 376 4.11 28.86 -9.19
CA LEU A 376 3.50 28.71 -10.50
C LEU A 376 2.31 29.64 -10.73
N TYR A 377 1.46 29.83 -9.72
CA TYR A 377 0.34 30.77 -9.81
C TYR A 377 0.87 32.19 -10.04
N ALA A 378 1.85 32.62 -9.22
CA ALA A 378 2.48 33.94 -9.34
C ALA A 378 3.09 34.18 -10.73
N LEU A 379 3.78 33.17 -11.28
CA LEU A 379 4.38 33.22 -12.62
C LEU A 379 3.34 33.29 -13.76
N ASN A 380 2.09 32.88 -13.50
CA ASN A 380 1.01 32.87 -14.49
C ASN A 380 -0.09 33.92 -14.25
N LEU A 381 0.04 34.78 -13.24
CA LEU A 381 -0.95 35.81 -12.87
C LEU A 381 -1.35 36.75 -14.02
N LYS A 382 -0.49 36.92 -15.04
CA LYS A 382 -0.76 37.77 -16.20
C LYS A 382 -1.51 37.07 -17.33
N LYS A 383 -1.81 35.78 -17.21
CA LYS A 383 -2.45 34.96 -18.25
C LYS A 383 -3.85 34.53 -17.82
N THR A 384 -4.80 34.54 -18.75
CA THR A 384 -6.12 33.93 -18.57
C THR A 384 -5.96 32.41 -18.49
N LEU A 385 -5.74 31.89 -17.29
CA LEU A 385 -5.68 30.45 -17.05
C LEU A 385 -7.09 29.83 -17.16
N PRO A 386 -7.23 28.63 -17.76
CA PRO A 386 -8.45 27.84 -17.66
C PRO A 386 -8.94 27.73 -16.21
N VAL A 387 -10.25 27.82 -15.99
CA VAL A 387 -10.88 27.75 -14.66
C VAL A 387 -10.40 26.52 -13.87
N VAL A 388 -10.23 25.38 -14.55
CA VAL A 388 -9.78 24.13 -13.91
C VAL A 388 -8.34 24.23 -13.38
N LEU A 389 -7.46 25.03 -14.00
CA LEU A 389 -6.13 25.30 -13.43
C LEU A 389 -6.23 26.25 -12.23
N GLN A 390 -7.14 27.23 -12.28
CA GLN A 390 -7.36 28.15 -11.16
C GLN A 390 -7.86 27.40 -9.91
N THR A 391 -8.80 26.46 -10.06
CA THR A 391 -9.30 25.63 -8.93
C THR A 391 -8.21 24.72 -8.37
N ALA A 392 -7.34 24.20 -9.23
CA ALA A 392 -6.17 23.42 -8.83
C ALA A 392 -5.19 24.25 -7.99
N MET A 393 -4.88 25.45 -8.45
CA MET A 393 -3.97 26.38 -7.78
C MET A 393 -4.56 26.85 -6.44
N ALA A 394 -5.86 27.14 -6.39
CA ALA A 394 -6.57 27.43 -5.15
C ALA A 394 -6.53 26.25 -4.16
N THR A 395 -6.62 25.01 -4.67
CA THR A 395 -6.44 23.81 -3.88
C THR A 395 -5.01 23.74 -3.33
N GLY A 396 -3.98 23.98 -4.15
CA GLY A 396 -2.58 24.07 -3.71
C GLY A 396 -2.33 25.14 -2.63
N LEU A 397 -2.94 26.32 -2.77
CA LEU A 397 -2.94 27.39 -1.78
C LEU A 397 -3.52 26.94 -0.43
N ALA A 398 -4.69 26.29 -0.47
CA ALA A 398 -5.33 25.77 0.73
C ALA A 398 -4.46 24.69 1.42
N HIS A 399 -3.70 23.92 0.65
CA HIS A 399 -2.72 22.97 1.20
C HIS A 399 -1.60 23.64 1.97
N VAL A 400 -1.02 24.74 1.45
CA VAL A 400 0.01 25.51 2.16
C VAL A 400 -0.53 25.99 3.49
N GLY A 401 -1.73 26.56 3.50
CA GLY A 401 -2.38 27.06 4.71
C GLY A 401 -2.61 25.95 5.75
N VAL A 402 -3.19 24.82 5.34
CA VAL A 402 -3.44 23.69 6.25
C VAL A 402 -2.13 23.04 6.72
N GLY A 403 -1.15 22.89 5.84
CA GLY A 403 0.16 22.34 6.16
C GLY A 403 0.92 23.18 7.18
N ALA A 404 0.94 24.51 6.99
CA ALA A 404 1.53 25.46 7.93
C ALA A 404 0.81 25.45 9.29
N TYR A 405 -0.53 25.43 9.29
CA TYR A 405 -1.32 25.34 10.51
C TYR A 405 -1.05 24.03 11.27
N ALA A 406 -1.03 22.90 10.57
CA ALA A 406 -0.70 21.60 11.15
C ALA A 406 0.70 21.60 11.76
N TYR A 407 1.71 22.07 11.01
CA TYR A 407 3.08 22.15 11.50
C TYR A 407 3.19 22.98 12.77
N ASN A 408 2.58 24.17 12.79
CA ASN A 408 2.60 25.05 13.97
C ASN A 408 1.87 24.45 15.18
N LYS A 409 0.77 23.72 14.95
CA LYS A 409 0.00 23.07 16.02
C LYS A 409 0.78 21.91 16.65
N TYR A 410 1.44 21.08 15.84
CA TYR A 410 2.09 19.84 16.30
C TYR A 410 3.59 19.98 16.57
N LYS A 411 4.22 21.12 16.27
CA LYS A 411 5.58 21.43 16.72
C LYS A 411 5.67 21.69 18.24
N LYS A 412 4.56 22.11 18.86
CA LYS A 412 4.50 22.53 20.28
C LYS A 412 4.11 21.40 21.24
N ALA A 413 3.72 20.24 20.73
CA ALA A 413 3.37 19.04 21.49
C ALA A 413 4.49 18.02 21.35
#